data_AF-A0A2P6WAS4-F1
#
_entry.id   AF-A0A2P6WAS4-F1
#
_cell.length_a   1.000
_cell.length_b   1.000
_cell.length_c   1.000
_cell.angle_alpha   90.00
_cell.angle_beta   90.00
_cell.angle_gamma   90.00
#
_symmetry.space_group_name_H-M   'P 1'
#
loop_
_entity.id
_entity.type
_entity.pdbx_description
1 polymer ?
#
loop_
_entity_poly.entity_id
_entity_poly.type
_entity_poly.pdbx_seq_one_letter_code
_entity_poly.pdbx_strand_id
1 'polypeptide(L)'
;MYSKIPVGLGKGGYLNTDKEDLREILDKGMEWMLENGHAHEEDLRRCEENGKLPGDYRKVPDDAIKRGLNQVGSLGSGNHFMEVQIVGEVFDEEKAEAYGLEANQVVIMIHSGSRGLGHETCTKYLRRFEKEYPEIAESIPEKNLIYAPIEDEPAQDYKKAM
;
A
#
# COMPACT_ATOMS: atom_id res chain seq x y z
N MET A 1 12.53 -15.32 -10.90
CA MET A 1 11.53 -14.47 -10.23
C MET A 1 11.42 -14.82 -8.73
N TYR A 2 11.00 -16.05 -8.37
CA TYR A 2 10.85 -16.47 -6.96
C TYR A 2 12.10 -16.28 -6.07
N SER A 3 13.31 -16.46 -6.60
CA SER A 3 14.56 -16.25 -5.85
C SER A 3 14.95 -14.78 -5.63
N LYS A 4 14.31 -13.85 -6.35
CA LYS A 4 14.64 -12.42 -6.33
C LYS A 4 13.60 -11.60 -5.58
N ILE A 5 12.40 -12.13 -5.36
CA ILE A 5 11.27 -11.41 -4.78
C ILE A 5 10.79 -12.17 -3.55
N PRO A 6 10.98 -11.61 -2.34
CA PRO A 6 10.54 -12.24 -1.10
C PRO A 6 9.02 -12.47 -1.07
N VAL A 7 8.64 -13.70 -0.71
CA VAL A 7 7.23 -14.14 -0.59
C VAL A 7 6.97 -14.77 0.78
N GLY A 8 5.72 -14.69 1.23
CA GLY A 8 5.27 -15.27 2.50
C GLY A 8 5.45 -14.35 3.71
N LEU A 9 5.00 -14.85 4.86
CA LEU A 9 5.06 -14.12 6.12
C LEU A 9 6.48 -14.13 6.69
N GLY A 10 6.99 -12.94 7.04
CA GLY A 10 8.23 -12.79 7.82
C GLY A 10 9.54 -13.05 7.07
N LYS A 11 9.53 -13.22 5.74
CA LYS A 11 10.75 -13.50 4.95
C LYS A 11 11.62 -12.27 4.62
N GLY A 12 11.35 -11.13 5.24
CA GLY A 12 12.07 -9.88 4.97
C GLY A 12 11.57 -9.15 3.71
N GLY A 13 12.19 -8.00 3.45
CA GLY A 13 12.00 -7.18 2.25
C GLY A 13 13.16 -7.33 1.28
N TYR A 14 12.95 -6.93 0.03
CA TYR A 14 14.04 -6.76 -0.93
C TYR A 14 14.94 -5.58 -0.51
N LEU A 15 14.31 -4.53 0.04
CA LEU A 15 15.02 -3.36 0.54
C LEU A 15 15.44 -3.56 1.99
N ASN A 16 16.67 -3.14 2.28
CA ASN A 16 17.16 -3.03 3.65
C ASN A 16 16.92 -1.61 4.15
N THR A 17 15.68 -1.35 4.58
CA THR A 17 15.23 -0.03 5.06
C THR A 17 15.29 0.06 6.57
N ASP A 18 15.69 1.23 7.09
CA ASP A 18 15.53 1.56 8.50
C ASP A 18 14.22 2.35 8.77
N LYS A 19 14.08 2.90 9.99
CA LYS A 19 12.88 3.67 10.37
C LYS A 19 12.76 4.98 9.63
N GLU A 20 13.87 5.65 9.36
CA GLU A 20 13.86 6.93 8.69
C GLU A 20 13.55 6.74 7.21
N ASP A 21 14.14 5.71 6.58
CA ASP A 21 13.75 5.31 5.23
C ASP A 21 12.25 5.07 5.11
N LEU A 22 11.67 4.31 6.05
CA LEU A 22 10.23 4.02 6.01
C LEU A 22 9.37 5.28 6.22
N ARG A 23 9.81 6.24 7.03
CA ARG A 23 9.12 7.52 7.20
C ARG A 23 9.18 8.35 5.92
N GLU A 24 10.33 8.40 5.27
CA GLU A 24 10.45 9.07 3.99
C GLU A 24 9.60 8.39 2.92
N ILE A 25 9.55 7.06 2.87
CA ILE A 25 8.67 6.32 1.96
C ILE A 25 7.20 6.69 2.20
N LEU A 26 6.78 6.85 3.46
CA LEU A 26 5.41 7.26 3.79
C LEU A 26 5.09 8.69 3.32
N ASP A 27 6.06 9.60 3.35
CA ASP A 27 5.86 11.00 2.94
C ASP A 27 6.08 11.23 1.42
N LYS A 28 6.92 10.42 0.78
CA LYS A 28 7.37 10.62 -0.61
C LYS A 28 6.83 9.57 -1.59
N GLY A 29 6.39 8.40 -1.12
CA GLY A 29 5.89 7.33 -1.98
C GLY A 29 6.89 6.93 -3.07
N MET A 30 6.44 6.92 -4.33
CA MET A 30 7.28 6.59 -5.49
C MET A 30 8.44 7.57 -5.75
N GLU A 31 8.36 8.81 -5.25
CA GLU A 31 9.49 9.76 -5.36
C GLU A 31 10.72 9.23 -4.61
N TRP A 32 10.54 8.62 -3.43
CA TRP A 32 11.64 8.00 -2.70
C TRP A 32 12.23 6.82 -3.48
N MET A 33 11.39 6.03 -4.14
CA MET A 33 11.85 4.92 -4.97
C MET A 33 12.71 5.42 -6.14
N LEU A 34 12.33 6.52 -6.77
CA LEU A 34 13.12 7.15 -7.84
C LEU A 34 14.45 7.69 -7.29
N GLU A 35 14.42 8.46 -6.20
CA GLU A 35 15.60 9.04 -5.54
C GLU A 35 16.63 7.97 -5.11
N ASN A 36 16.15 6.77 -4.77
CA ASN A 36 16.98 5.66 -4.30
C ASN A 36 17.28 4.59 -5.38
N GLY A 37 16.95 4.85 -6.65
CA GLY A 37 17.33 3.99 -7.78
C GLY A 37 16.49 2.72 -7.96
N HIS A 38 15.24 2.74 -7.48
CA HIS A 38 14.26 1.66 -7.58
C HIS A 38 13.12 1.93 -8.56
N ALA A 39 13.10 3.10 -9.20
CA ALA A 39 12.11 3.48 -10.21
C ALA A 39 12.75 4.36 -11.31
N HIS A 40 12.05 4.48 -12.44
CA HIS A 40 12.31 5.45 -13.49
C HIS A 40 11.30 6.59 -13.44
N GLU A 41 11.62 7.75 -14.02
CA GLU A 41 10.70 8.91 -14.03
C GLU A 41 9.35 8.62 -14.68
N GLU A 42 9.30 7.70 -15.65
CA GLU A 42 8.05 7.25 -16.28
C GLU A 42 7.14 6.49 -15.32
N ASP A 43 7.69 5.76 -14.35
CA ASP A 43 6.92 4.94 -13.42
C ASP A 43 6.00 5.82 -12.57
N LEU A 44 6.51 6.98 -12.12
CA LEU A 44 5.72 7.95 -11.36
C LEU A 44 4.47 8.36 -12.14
N ARG A 45 4.61 8.71 -13.43
CA ARG A 45 3.48 9.16 -14.27
C ARG A 45 2.48 8.05 -14.62
N ARG A 46 2.84 6.79 -14.40
CA ARG A 46 2.01 5.61 -14.67
C ARG A 46 1.41 4.99 -13.41
N CYS A 47 1.67 5.58 -12.25
CA CYS A 47 1.00 5.23 -11.00
C CYS A 47 -0.20 6.15 -10.76
N GLU A 48 -1.28 5.60 -10.19
CA GLU A 48 -2.36 6.40 -9.61
C GLU A 48 -1.78 7.39 -8.59
N GLU A 49 -2.24 8.64 -8.61
CA GLU A 49 -1.74 9.75 -7.77
C GLU A 49 -0.22 9.96 -7.88
N ASN A 50 0.36 9.59 -9.02
CA ASN A 50 1.80 9.53 -9.26
C ASN A 50 2.58 8.70 -8.20
N GLY A 51 1.91 7.75 -7.56
CA GLY A 51 2.47 6.89 -6.52
C GLY A 51 2.64 7.56 -5.17
N LYS A 52 1.89 8.65 -4.89
CA LYS A 52 1.94 9.38 -3.62
C LYS A 52 0.60 10.08 -3.32
N LEU A 53 -0.03 9.69 -2.22
CA LEU A 53 -1.14 10.44 -1.64
C LEU A 53 -0.64 11.47 -0.61
N PRO A 54 -1.36 12.58 -0.39
CA PRO A 54 -1.07 13.49 0.71
C PRO A 54 -1.25 12.79 2.06
N GLY A 55 -0.19 12.71 2.86
CA GLY A 55 -0.18 12.04 4.16
C GLY A 55 0.73 12.73 5.18
N ASP A 56 0.84 12.12 6.36
CA ASP A 56 1.75 12.54 7.42
C ASP A 56 2.22 11.30 8.20
N TYR A 57 3.48 10.89 8.02
CA TYR A 57 4.01 9.71 8.72
C TYR A 57 3.87 9.80 10.24
N ARG A 58 3.80 11.00 10.83
CA ARG A 58 3.68 11.20 12.29
C ARG A 58 2.31 10.74 12.81
N LYS A 59 1.35 10.55 11.92
CA LYS A 59 0.03 9.98 12.22
C LYS A 59 0.01 8.46 12.08
N VAL A 60 1.06 7.85 11.54
CA VAL A 60 1.20 6.39 11.51
C VAL A 60 1.69 5.90 12.88
N PRO A 61 1.01 4.94 13.53
CA PRO A 61 1.43 4.41 14.82
C PRO A 61 2.83 3.78 14.76
N ASP A 62 3.65 4.02 15.79
CA ASP A 62 5.01 3.46 15.88
C ASP A 62 5.06 1.93 15.75
N ASP A 63 4.03 1.25 16.26
CA ASP A 63 3.91 -0.21 16.15
C ASP A 63 3.71 -0.65 14.69
N ALA A 64 2.98 0.13 13.89
CA ALA A 64 2.77 -0.12 12.47
C ALA A 64 4.07 0.07 11.69
N ILE A 65 4.83 1.14 12.00
CA ILE A 65 6.17 1.36 11.44
C ILE A 65 7.08 0.16 11.77
N LYS A 66 7.18 -0.23 13.05
CA LYS A 66 8.00 -1.39 13.47
C LYS A 66 7.61 -2.67 12.73
N ARG A 67 6.31 -2.89 12.53
CA ARG A 67 5.81 -4.07 11.81
C ARG A 67 6.15 -4.03 10.31
N GLY A 68 6.20 -2.84 9.71
CA GLY A 68 6.50 -2.63 8.29
C GLY A 68 7.98 -2.66 7.90
N LEU A 69 8.89 -2.31 8.84
CA LEU A 69 10.34 -2.12 8.58
C LEU A 69 10.98 -3.17 7.67
N ASN A 70 10.77 -4.45 7.96
CA ASN A 70 11.42 -5.54 7.23
C ASN A 70 10.52 -6.14 6.15
N GLN A 71 9.59 -5.37 5.59
CA GLN A 71 8.60 -5.88 4.62
C GLN A 71 8.58 -5.13 3.30
N VAL A 72 9.32 -4.03 3.18
CA VAL A 72 9.37 -3.21 1.96
C VAL A 72 10.00 -4.01 0.82
N GLY A 73 9.31 -4.07 -0.32
CA GLY A 73 9.72 -4.89 -1.46
C GLY A 73 9.47 -6.39 -1.27
N SER A 74 8.47 -6.77 -0.48
CA SER A 74 7.96 -8.16 -0.41
C SER A 74 6.55 -8.27 -1.02
N LEU A 75 6.21 -9.44 -1.54
CA LEU A 75 4.83 -9.72 -2.01
C LEU A 75 3.90 -10.00 -0.83
N GLY A 76 4.31 -10.88 0.08
CA GLY A 76 3.46 -11.33 1.17
C GLY A 76 2.73 -12.64 0.94
N SER A 77 1.51 -12.72 1.48
CA SER A 77 0.67 -13.92 1.53
C SER A 77 -0.79 -13.55 1.24
N GLY A 78 -1.67 -14.55 1.18
CA GLY A 78 -3.06 -14.35 0.79
C GLY A 78 -3.20 -14.38 -0.71
N ASN A 79 -3.99 -13.48 -1.28
CA ASN A 79 -4.17 -13.29 -2.72
C ASN A 79 -3.06 -12.45 -3.36
N HIS A 80 -1.89 -12.33 -2.72
CA HIS A 80 -0.76 -11.57 -3.24
C HIS A 80 0.11 -12.44 -4.15
N PHE A 81 0.41 -11.94 -5.34
CA PHE A 81 1.14 -12.70 -6.36
C PHE A 81 1.95 -11.79 -7.29
N MET A 82 2.87 -12.42 -8.01
CA MET A 82 3.45 -11.87 -9.22
C MET A 82 3.35 -12.93 -10.30
N GLU A 83 2.71 -12.59 -11.40
CA GLU A 83 2.43 -13.51 -12.49
C GLU A 83 3.04 -13.00 -13.79
N VAL A 84 3.62 -13.93 -14.54
CA VAL A 84 3.94 -13.71 -15.95
C VAL A 84 2.73 -14.17 -16.74
N GLN A 85 2.12 -13.24 -17.48
CA GLN A 85 0.89 -13.45 -18.21
C GLN A 85 1.10 -13.20 -19.70
N ILE A 86 0.18 -13.71 -20.52
CA ILE A 86 0.13 -13.45 -21.95
C ILE A 86 -1.20 -12.75 -22.24
N VAL A 87 -1.16 -11.63 -22.97
CA VAL A 87 -2.38 -10.97 -23.45
C VAL A 87 -3.07 -11.90 -24.44
N GLY A 88 -4.18 -12.51 -24.02
CA GLY A 88 -4.88 -13.53 -24.81
C GLY A 88 -5.68 -12.95 -25.97
N GLU A 89 -6.59 -12.02 -25.67
CA GLU A 89 -7.50 -11.41 -26.63
C GLU A 89 -7.54 -9.89 -26.42
N VAL A 90 -7.58 -9.15 -27.54
CA VAL A 90 -7.75 -7.70 -27.55
C VAL A 90 -9.18 -7.39 -27.99
N PHE A 91 -9.96 -6.77 -27.10
CA PHE A 91 -11.36 -6.43 -27.36
C PHE A 91 -11.55 -5.04 -27.99
N ASP A 92 -10.60 -4.13 -27.77
CA ASP A 92 -10.61 -2.75 -28.24
C ASP A 92 -9.18 -2.38 -28.65
N GLU A 93 -8.94 -2.32 -29.95
CA GLU A 93 -7.59 -2.12 -30.51
C GLU A 93 -7.04 -0.73 -30.19
N GLU A 94 -7.86 0.32 -30.25
CA GLU A 94 -7.45 1.70 -29.99
C GLU A 94 -6.99 1.87 -28.53
N LYS A 95 -7.76 1.32 -27.58
CA LYS A 95 -7.39 1.37 -26.15
C LYS A 95 -6.17 0.50 -25.84
N ALA A 96 -6.08 -0.68 -26.46
CA ALA A 96 -4.94 -1.57 -26.25
C ALA A 96 -3.64 -0.92 -26.73
N GLU A 97 -3.65 -0.29 -27.92
CA GLU A 97 -2.51 0.48 -28.43
C GLU A 97 -2.12 1.62 -27.49
N ALA A 98 -3.10 2.38 -26.98
CA ALA A 98 -2.85 3.45 -26.02
C ALA A 98 -2.22 2.97 -24.69
N TYR A 99 -2.47 1.71 -24.29
CA TYR A 99 -1.86 1.06 -23.13
C TYR A 99 -0.59 0.26 -23.45
N GLY A 100 -0.17 0.22 -24.72
CA GLY A 100 0.98 -0.57 -25.17
C GLY A 100 0.76 -2.08 -25.06
N LEU A 101 -0.49 -2.53 -25.25
CA LEU A 101 -0.92 -3.91 -25.19
C LEU A 101 -1.20 -4.50 -26.57
N GLU A 102 -0.73 -5.71 -26.84
CA GLU A 102 -1.00 -6.45 -28.07
C GLU A 102 -1.22 -7.95 -27.82
N ALA A 103 -1.96 -8.63 -28.69
CA ALA A 103 -2.22 -10.06 -28.56
C ALA A 103 -0.91 -10.88 -28.57
N ASN A 104 -0.82 -11.87 -27.68
CA ASN A 104 0.36 -12.70 -27.40
C ASN A 104 1.54 -12.00 -26.72
N GLN A 105 1.40 -10.72 -26.32
CA GLN A 105 2.43 -10.03 -25.54
C GLN A 105 2.59 -10.65 -24.15
N VAL A 106 3.84 -10.80 -23.71
CA VAL A 106 4.15 -11.19 -22.33
C VAL A 106 4.13 -9.96 -21.44
N VAL A 107 3.36 -10.01 -20.35
CA VAL A 107 3.26 -8.95 -19.34
C VAL A 107 3.48 -9.50 -17.94
N ILE A 108 3.73 -8.61 -16.99
CA ILE A 108 3.89 -8.95 -15.57
C ILE A 108 2.78 -8.25 -14.79
N MET A 109 2.04 -9.02 -14.02
CA MET A 109 1.07 -8.49 -13.06
C MET A 109 1.61 -8.67 -11.64
N ILE A 110 1.61 -7.59 -10.86
CA ILE A 110 2.01 -7.60 -9.45
C ILE A 110 0.78 -7.23 -8.61
N HIS A 111 0.39 -8.12 -7.70
CA HIS A 111 -0.69 -7.86 -6.74
C HIS A 111 -0.12 -7.94 -5.31
N SER A 112 -0.05 -6.79 -4.64
CA SER A 112 0.41 -6.66 -3.25
C SER A 112 -0.18 -5.38 -2.63
N GLY A 113 0.26 -5.02 -1.43
CA GLY A 113 -0.18 -3.80 -0.75
C GLY A 113 0.80 -3.36 0.35
N SER A 114 0.32 -2.55 1.29
CA SER A 114 1.10 -1.95 2.40
C SER A 114 1.62 -2.93 3.46
N ARG A 115 1.52 -4.23 3.20
CA ARG A 115 1.98 -5.31 4.06
C ARG A 115 1.39 -5.19 5.47
N GLY A 116 2.19 -5.49 6.49
CA GLY A 116 1.77 -5.38 7.89
C GLY A 116 1.60 -3.94 8.37
N LEU A 117 2.17 -2.95 7.67
CA LEU A 117 2.09 -1.55 8.07
C LEU A 117 0.65 -1.06 8.02
N GLY A 118 -0.01 -1.10 6.85
CA GLY A 118 -1.38 -0.61 6.73
C GLY A 118 -2.39 -1.40 7.56
N HIS A 119 -2.19 -2.71 7.70
CA HIS A 119 -3.03 -3.56 8.56
C HIS A 119 -2.94 -3.14 10.03
N GLU A 120 -1.73 -2.88 10.55
CA GLU A 120 -1.56 -2.40 11.92
C GLU A 120 -2.08 -0.98 12.10
N THR A 121 -1.84 -0.07 11.14
CA THR A 121 -2.39 1.29 11.15
C THR A 121 -3.90 1.26 11.29
N CYS A 122 -4.60 0.53 10.42
CA CYS A 122 -6.04 0.34 10.48
C CYS A 122 -6.48 -0.21 11.84
N THR A 123 -5.85 -1.28 12.32
CA THR A 123 -6.17 -1.89 13.62
C THR A 123 -6.06 -0.91 14.79
N LYS A 124 -5.02 -0.06 14.82
CA LYS A 124 -4.86 0.94 15.89
C LYS A 124 -5.93 2.03 15.82
N TYR A 125 -6.26 2.51 14.63
CA TYR A 125 -7.28 3.55 14.46
C TYR A 125 -8.69 3.05 14.75
N LEU A 126 -9.05 1.81 14.35
CA LEU A 126 -10.32 1.21 14.73
C LEU A 126 -10.48 1.15 16.26
N ARG A 127 -9.43 0.71 16.98
CA ARG A 127 -9.43 0.70 18.45
C ARG A 127 -9.51 2.11 19.06
N ARG A 128 -8.88 3.10 18.42
CA ARG A 128 -9.00 4.51 18.83
C ARG A 128 -10.45 4.98 18.69
N PHE A 129 -11.10 4.68 17.58
CA PHE A 129 -12.49 5.05 17.34
C PHE A 129 -13.44 4.35 18.30
N GLU A 130 -13.26 3.06 18.59
CA GLU A 130 -14.05 2.34 19.59
C GLU A 130 -13.97 2.99 20.98
N LYS A 131 -12.81 3.54 21.33
CA LYS A 131 -12.57 4.19 22.63
C LYS A 131 -13.10 5.62 22.69
N GLU A 132 -12.93 6.39 21.61
CA GLU A 132 -13.31 7.80 21.57
C GLU A 132 -14.79 8.02 21.22
N TYR A 133 -15.42 7.05 20.56
CA TYR A 133 -16.83 7.09 20.16
C TYR A 133 -17.63 5.88 20.72
N PRO A 134 -17.73 5.73 22.05
CA PRO A 134 -18.44 4.60 22.66
C PRO A 134 -19.91 4.54 22.25
N GLU A 135 -20.57 5.70 22.10
CA GLU A 135 -21.97 5.78 21.66
C GLU A 135 -22.15 5.24 20.23
N ILE A 136 -21.21 5.56 19.32
CA ILE A 136 -21.22 5.01 17.96
C ILE A 136 -21.01 3.50 18.03
N ALA A 137 -20.00 3.05 18.77
CA ALA A 137 -19.67 1.64 18.92
C ALA A 137 -20.83 0.80 19.50
N GLU A 138 -21.67 1.38 20.37
CA GLU A 138 -22.88 0.75 20.92
C GLU A 138 -24.07 0.78 19.95
N SER A 139 -24.15 1.79 19.07
CA SER A 139 -25.27 1.97 18.13
C SER A 139 -25.18 1.15 16.84
N ILE A 140 -23.98 0.75 16.45
CA ILE A 140 -23.73 0.03 15.20
C ILE A 140 -24.01 -1.48 15.34
N PRO A 141 -24.54 -2.14 14.28
CA PRO A 141 -24.89 -3.56 14.34
C PRO A 141 -23.67 -4.47 14.45
N GLU A 142 -22.51 -4.01 13.97
CA GLU A 142 -21.25 -4.75 13.99
C GLU A 142 -20.10 -3.83 14.37
N LYS A 143 -19.23 -4.26 15.30
CA LYS A 143 -18.08 -3.47 15.74
C LYS A 143 -17.11 -3.12 14.61
N ASN A 144 -17.02 -3.98 13.59
CA ASN A 144 -16.15 -3.74 12.43
C ASN A 144 -16.62 -2.59 11.53
N LEU A 145 -17.79 -2.00 11.81
CA LEU A 145 -18.31 -0.81 11.12
C LEU A 145 -18.02 0.48 11.90
N ILE A 146 -17.19 0.43 12.95
CA ILE A 146 -16.83 1.62 13.71
C ILE A 146 -16.21 2.70 12.81
N TYR A 147 -16.60 3.95 13.04
CA TYR A 147 -16.13 5.09 12.29
C TYR A 147 -15.94 6.30 13.21
N ALA A 148 -15.17 7.28 12.74
CA ALA A 148 -15.09 8.62 13.30
C ALA A 148 -15.70 9.61 12.29
N PRO A 149 -16.52 10.59 12.74
CA PRO A 149 -16.98 11.67 11.88
C PRO A 149 -15.82 12.39 11.21
N ILE A 150 -15.94 12.67 9.90
CA ILE A 150 -14.80 13.14 9.09
C ILE A 150 -14.24 14.49 9.56
N GLU A 151 -15.06 15.32 10.21
CA GLU A 151 -14.65 16.64 10.70
C GLU A 151 -13.80 16.56 11.99
N ASP A 152 -13.83 15.40 12.67
CA ASP A 152 -13.16 15.23 13.95
C ASP A 152 -11.66 14.91 13.79
N GLU A 153 -10.89 15.25 14.81
CA GLU A 153 -9.45 15.01 14.86
C GLU A 153 -9.06 13.53 14.61
N PRO A 154 -9.71 12.51 15.20
CA PRO A 154 -9.34 11.12 14.97
C PRO A 154 -9.51 10.68 13.51
N ALA A 155 -10.54 11.19 12.82
CA ALA A 155 -10.76 10.90 11.41
C ALA A 155 -9.71 11.58 10.52
N GLN A 156 -9.38 12.85 10.81
CA GLN A 156 -8.34 13.59 10.10
C GLN A 156 -6.96 12.97 10.29
N ASP A 157 -6.66 12.49 11.50
CA ASP A 157 -5.44 11.76 11.81
C ASP A 157 -5.36 10.44 11.02
N TYR A 158 -6.45 9.66 11.00
CA TYR A 158 -6.48 8.41 10.24
C TYR A 158 -6.32 8.66 8.74
N LYS A 159 -7.01 9.67 8.19
CA LYS A 159 -6.90 10.05 6.78
C LYS A 159 -5.47 10.39 6.37
N LYS A 160 -4.68 11.00 7.26
CA LYS A 160 -3.27 11.31 7.02
C LYS A 160 -2.34 10.11 7.19
N ALA A 161 -2.76 9.09 7.92
CA ALA A 161 -2.01 7.86 8.16
C ALA A 161 -2.30 6.75 7.14
N MET A 162 -3.40 6.88 6.39
CA MET A 162 -3.89 5.96 5.37
C MET A 162 -3.22 6.24 4.02
#